data_AF-A0A524PEN5-F1
#
_entry.id   AF-A0A524PEN5-F1
#
_cell.length_a   1.000
_cell.length_b   1.000
_cell.length_c   1.000
_cell.angle_alpha   90.00
_cell.angle_beta   90.00
_cell.angle_gamma   90.00
#
_symmetry.space_group_name_H-M   'P 1'
#
loop_
_entity.id
_entity.type
_entity.pdbx_description
1 polymer ?
#
loop_
_entity_poly.entity_id
_entity_poly.type
_entity_poly.pdbx_seq_one_letter_code
_entity_poly.pdbx_strand_id
1 'polypeptide(L)'
;MPSLVTGAPPALLNDTVTQSPVVQAMDLGIIVPLSAVAGVTLWRGRGLGYLLAGLVLTKAITMGPALISMGVFLTAAGMPVAPPMWVFAVLVTILGAYFAWRYLTALR
;
A
#
# COMPACT_ATOMS: atom_id res chain seq x y z
N MET A 1 -0.38 21.31 19.55
CA MET A 1 0.20 22.14 18.47
C MET A 1 1.63 22.58 18.84
N PRO A 2 2.62 21.68 18.93
CA PRO A 2 3.97 22.07 19.37
C PRO A 2 4.69 22.93 18.31
N SER A 3 4.50 22.60 17.03
CA SER A 3 5.17 23.25 15.89
C SER A 3 4.86 24.74 15.75
N LEU A 4 3.61 25.19 16.02
CA LEU A 4 3.27 26.61 16.00
C LEU A 4 3.97 27.40 17.12
N VAL A 5 4.29 26.74 18.23
CA VAL A 5 4.91 27.36 19.41
C VAL A 5 6.43 27.37 19.29
N THR A 6 7.01 26.34 18.66
CA THR A 6 8.46 26.17 18.54
C THR A 6 9.07 26.77 17.28
N GLY A 7 8.27 27.15 16.27
CA GLY A 7 8.76 27.65 14.98
C GLY A 7 9.52 26.61 14.13
N ALA A 8 9.85 25.46 14.71
CA ALA A 8 10.42 24.32 14.01
C ALA A 8 9.39 23.68 13.08
N PRO A 9 9.77 23.34 11.83
CA PRO A 9 8.91 22.58 10.95
C PRO A 9 8.47 21.28 11.66
N PRO A 10 7.19 20.89 11.54
CA PRO A 10 6.67 19.67 12.17
C PRO A 10 7.51 18.46 11.71
N ALA A 11 7.73 17.47 12.57
CA ALA A 11 8.59 16.31 12.28
C ALA A 11 8.25 15.59 10.96
N LEU A 12 6.98 15.65 10.53
CA LEU A 12 6.49 15.19 9.21
C LEU A 12 7.18 15.87 8.01
N LEU A 13 7.80 17.04 8.22
CA LEU A 13 8.60 17.79 7.26
C LEU A 13 10.12 17.60 7.45
N ASN A 14 10.61 16.84 8.43
CA ASN A 14 12.05 16.63 8.58
C ASN A 14 12.53 15.30 7.98
N ASP A 15 11.65 14.30 7.83
CA ASP A 15 12.11 12.96 7.44
C ASP A 15 12.14 12.69 5.92
N THR A 16 11.30 13.31 5.09
CA THR A 16 11.30 13.12 3.61
C THR A 16 10.26 14.04 2.95
N VAL A 17 10.50 15.35 2.96
CA VAL A 17 9.69 16.35 2.21
C VAL A 17 9.85 16.07 0.72
N THR A 18 9.04 15.24 0.08
CA THR A 18 7.80 15.69 -0.58
C THR A 18 6.93 14.50 -1.06
N GLN A 19 7.34 13.25 -0.87
CA GLN A 19 6.74 12.12 -1.61
C GLN A 19 5.88 11.17 -0.77
N SER A 20 6.20 10.93 0.52
CA SER A 20 5.45 9.96 1.33
C SER A 20 3.98 10.36 1.56
N PRO A 21 3.67 11.61 1.95
CA PRO A 21 2.28 11.99 2.19
C PRO A 21 1.44 12.05 0.92
N VAL A 22 2.04 12.44 -0.22
CA VAL A 22 1.34 12.54 -1.51
C VAL A 22 0.96 11.16 -2.01
N VAL A 23 1.86 10.19 -1.94
CA VAL A 23 1.58 8.81 -2.36
C VAL A 23 0.52 8.18 -1.46
N GLN A 24 0.58 8.42 -0.14
CA GLN A 24 -0.47 7.95 0.78
C GLN A 24 -1.82 8.62 0.53
N ALA A 25 -1.84 9.92 0.22
CA ALA A 25 -3.06 10.64 -0.14
C ALA A 25 -3.66 10.14 -1.46
N MET A 26 -2.83 9.80 -2.46
CA MET A 26 -3.31 9.19 -3.71
C MET A 26 -3.86 7.79 -3.47
N ASP A 27 -3.17 6.97 -2.67
CA ASP A 27 -3.62 5.62 -2.34
C ASP A 27 -4.97 5.66 -1.59
N LEU A 28 -5.12 6.52 -0.57
CA LEU A 28 -6.38 6.65 0.19
C LEU A 28 -7.49 7.37 -0.59
N GLY A 29 -7.16 8.41 -1.35
CA GLY A 29 -8.14 9.28 -2.01
C GLY A 29 -8.68 8.74 -3.32
N ILE A 30 -7.90 7.94 -4.05
CA ILE A 30 -8.29 7.43 -5.38
C ILE A 30 -8.38 5.91 -5.37
N ILE A 31 -7.41 5.22 -4.80
CA ILE A 31 -7.25 3.78 -5.01
C ILE A 31 -8.18 2.98 -4.11
N VAL A 32 -8.35 3.40 -2.86
CA VAL A 32 -9.34 2.81 -1.95
C VAL A 32 -10.77 2.89 -2.52
N PRO A 33 -11.30 4.05 -2.94
CA PRO A 33 -12.65 4.09 -3.51
C PRO A 33 -12.76 3.31 -4.83
N LEU A 34 -11.75 3.34 -5.70
CA LEU A 34 -11.73 2.49 -6.90
C LEU A 34 -11.74 1.01 -6.57
N SER A 35 -11.02 0.59 -5.53
CA SER A 35 -11.00 -0.81 -5.06
C SER A 35 -12.36 -1.24 -4.51
N ALA A 36 -13.06 -0.36 -3.80
CA ALA A 36 -14.42 -0.62 -3.33
C ALA A 36 -15.39 -0.76 -4.50
N VAL A 37 -15.32 0.12 -5.50
CA VAL A 37 -16.14 0.04 -6.71
C VAL A 37 -15.82 -1.23 -7.51
N ALA A 38 -14.54 -1.60 -7.63
CA ALA A 38 -14.10 -2.83 -8.27
C ALA A 38 -14.67 -4.07 -7.56
N GLY A 39 -14.58 -4.14 -6.23
CA GLY A 39 -15.15 -5.23 -5.43
C GLY A 39 -16.67 -5.35 -5.60
N VAL A 40 -17.40 -4.23 -5.54
CA VAL A 40 -18.87 -4.21 -5.73
C VAL A 40 -19.26 -4.61 -7.15
N THR A 41 -18.53 -4.15 -8.17
CA THR A 41 -18.83 -4.49 -9.58
C THR A 41 -18.44 -5.91 -9.95
N LEU A 42 -17.37 -6.44 -9.36
CA LEU A 42 -17.00 -7.86 -9.45
C LEU A 42 -18.09 -8.74 -8.83
N TRP A 43 -18.61 -8.34 -7.67
CA TRP A 43 -19.70 -9.08 -7.02
C TRP A 43 -21.01 -9.06 -7.81
N ARG A 44 -21.20 -8.05 -8.68
CA ARG A 44 -22.33 -7.91 -9.60
C ARG A 44 -22.10 -8.57 -10.98
N GLY A 45 -20.99 -9.27 -11.19
CA GLY A 45 -20.73 -10.05 -12.41
C GLY A 45 -20.51 -9.23 -13.68
N ARG A 46 -20.14 -7.94 -13.58
CA ARG A 46 -19.91 -7.08 -14.76
C ARG A 46 -18.46 -7.20 -15.22
N GLY A 47 -18.22 -7.34 -16.53
CA GLY A 47 -16.87 -7.53 -17.11
C GLY A 47 -15.83 -6.45 -16.74
N LEU A 48 -16.27 -5.20 -16.50
CA LEU A 48 -15.40 -4.12 -16.01
C LEU A 48 -14.86 -4.38 -14.59
N GLY A 49 -15.60 -5.11 -13.76
CA GLY A 49 -15.19 -5.48 -12.41
C GLY A 49 -13.98 -6.41 -12.40
N TYR A 50 -13.85 -7.31 -13.38
CA TYR A 50 -12.67 -8.18 -13.51
C TYR A 50 -11.41 -7.38 -13.92
N LEU A 51 -11.55 -6.39 -14.80
CA LEU A 51 -10.43 -5.53 -15.21
C LEU A 51 -9.93 -4.66 -14.05
N LEU A 52 -10.86 -4.03 -13.33
CA LEU A 52 -10.54 -3.20 -12.17
C LEU A 52 -10.02 -4.02 -10.98
N ALA A 53 -10.58 -5.22 -10.75
CA ALA A 53 -10.09 -6.13 -9.74
C ALA A 53 -8.66 -6.58 -10.05
N GLY A 54 -8.35 -6.95 -11.30
CA GLY A 54 -6.99 -7.30 -11.72
C GLY A 54 -5.99 -6.17 -11.47
N LEU A 55 -6.34 -4.93 -11.82
CA LEU A 55 -5.49 -3.76 -11.60
C LEU A 55 -5.21 -3.52 -10.10
N VAL A 56 -6.27 -3.50 -9.29
CA VAL A 56 -6.18 -3.28 -7.84
C VAL A 56 -5.40 -4.40 -7.16
N LEU A 57 -5.63 -5.64 -7.57
CA LEU A 57 -4.96 -6.81 -7.01
C LEU A 57 -3.46 -6.79 -7.35
N THR A 58 -3.10 -6.44 -8.58
CA THR A 58 -1.70 -6.29 -8.99
C THR A 58 -0.99 -5.21 -8.15
N LYS A 59 -1.66 -4.08 -7.91
CA LYS A 59 -1.12 -3.02 -7.04
C LYS A 59 -0.99 -3.48 -5.58
N ALA A 60 -1.96 -4.24 -5.06
CA ALA A 60 -1.91 -4.76 -3.69
C ALA A 60 -0.78 -5.78 -3.50
N ILE A 61 -0.57 -6.68 -4.47
CA ILE A 61 0.47 -7.71 -4.41
C ILE A 61 1.87 -7.10 -4.48
N THR A 62 2.06 -6.06 -5.29
CA THR A 62 3.37 -5.42 -5.48
C THR A 62 3.83 -4.59 -4.28
N MET A 63 2.90 -4.11 -3.44
CA MET A 63 3.20 -3.33 -2.25
C MET A 63 3.97 -4.11 -1.17
N GLY A 64 3.61 -5.37 -0.93
CA GLY A 64 4.26 -6.20 0.10
C GLY A 64 5.77 -6.39 -0.14
N PRO A 65 6.19 -6.92 -1.31
CA PRO A 65 7.59 -7.05 -1.69
C PRO A 65 8.32 -5.71 -1.75
N ALA A 66 7.67 -4.63 -2.16
CA ALA A 66 8.26 -3.30 -2.17
C ALA A 66 8.61 -2.81 -0.75
N LEU A 67 7.72 -3.02 0.22
CA LEU A 67 7.96 -2.69 1.62
C LEU A 67 9.08 -3.54 2.24
N ILE A 68 9.15 -4.84 1.90
CA ILE A 68 10.23 -5.72 2.34
C ILE A 68 11.56 -5.23 1.76
N SER A 69 11.62 -4.96 0.46
CA SER A 69 12.82 -4.44 -0.19
C SER A 69 13.27 -3.12 0.43
N MET A 70 12.33 -2.19 0.66
CA MET A 70 12.61 -0.93 1.36
C MET A 70 13.19 -1.16 2.75
N GLY A 71 12.58 -2.05 3.56
CA GLY A 71 13.07 -2.40 4.88
C GLY A 71 14.50 -2.93 4.83
N VAL A 72 14.81 -3.83 3.88
CA VAL A 72 16.15 -4.40 3.69
C VAL A 72 17.16 -3.28 3.36
N PHE A 73 16.86 -2.41 2.39
CA PHE A 73 17.75 -1.31 2.02
C PHE A 73 17.99 -0.32 3.16
N LEU A 74 16.97 0.00 3.95
CA LEU A 74 17.11 0.90 5.11
C LEU A 74 17.97 0.26 6.21
N THR A 75 17.76 -1.04 6.50
CA THR A 75 18.61 -1.75 7.46
C THR A 75 20.06 -1.88 6.98
N ALA A 76 20.28 -2.09 5.67
CA ALA A 76 21.61 -2.12 5.08
C ALA A 76 22.30 -0.75 5.12
N ALA A 77 21.53 0.34 5.04
CA ALA A 77 22.00 1.72 5.20
C ALA A 77 22.21 2.11 6.69
N GLY A 78 22.03 1.20 7.64
CA GLY A 78 22.18 1.46 9.07
C GLY A 78 21.05 2.27 9.69
N MET A 79 19.94 2.49 8.98
CA MET A 79 18.78 3.18 9.51
C MET A 79 17.87 2.22 10.30
N PRO A 80 17.40 2.63 11.51
CA PRO A 80 16.52 1.81 12.30
C PRO A 80 15.13 1.71 11.64
N VAL A 81 14.70 0.49 11.32
CA VAL A 81 13.35 0.21 10.82
C VAL A 81 12.49 -0.30 11.95
N ALA A 82 11.33 0.33 12.17
CA ALA A 82 10.43 -0.03 13.25
C ALA A 82 9.88 -1.47 13.07
N PRO A 83 9.87 -2.32 14.13
CA PRO A 83 9.33 -3.69 14.04
C PRO A 83 7.91 -3.81 13.45
N PRO A 84 6.97 -2.88 13.72
CA PRO A 84 5.62 -2.95 13.14
C PRO A 84 5.61 -2.92 11.60
N MET A 85 6.58 -2.25 10.97
CA MET A 85 6.67 -2.16 9.51
C MET A 85 6.94 -3.54 8.89
N TRP A 86 7.83 -4.33 9.49
CA TRP A 86 8.16 -5.68 9.03
C TRP A 86 6.95 -6.62 9.13
N VAL A 87 6.25 -6.56 10.26
CA VAL A 87 5.03 -7.35 10.48
C VAL A 87 3.98 -7.02 9.42
N PHE A 88 3.75 -5.73 9.18
CA PHE A 88 2.80 -5.28 8.16
C PHE A 88 3.20 -5.72 6.75
N ALA A 89 4.47 -5.55 6.37
CA ALA A 89 4.98 -5.92 5.05
C ALA A 89 4.83 -7.42 4.76
N VAL A 90 5.14 -8.28 5.74
CA VAL A 90 4.97 -9.73 5.62
C VAL A 90 3.49 -10.11 5.50
N LEU A 91 2.63 -9.54 6.35
CA LEU A 91 1.18 -9.79 6.29
C LEU A 91 0.58 -9.41 4.94
N VAL A 92 0.89 -8.22 4.43
CA VAL A 92 0.40 -7.74 3.12
C VAL A 92 0.90 -8.64 1.99
N THR A 93 2.16 -9.10 2.05
CA THR A 93 2.72 -10.00 1.03
C THR A 93 2.00 -11.35 1.02
N ILE A 94 1.76 -11.95 2.19
CA ILE A 94 1.08 -13.24 2.31
C ILE A 94 -0.37 -13.13 1.86
N LEU A 95 -1.10 -12.12 2.34
CA LEU A 95 -2.49 -11.89 1.97
C LEU A 95 -2.62 -11.59 0.46
N GLY A 96 -1.74 -10.75 -0.08
CA GLY A 96 -1.69 -10.44 -1.51
C GLY A 96 -1.50 -11.70 -2.35
N ALA A 97 -0.50 -12.53 -2.02
CA ALA A 97 -0.24 -13.79 -2.71
C ALA A 97 -1.43 -14.75 -2.64
N TYR A 98 -2.09 -14.85 -1.47
CA TYR A 98 -3.29 -15.66 -1.29
C TYR A 98 -4.45 -15.19 -2.18
N PHE A 99 -4.73 -13.88 -2.23
CA PHE A 99 -5.79 -13.35 -3.09
C PHE A 99 -5.45 -13.47 -4.58
N ALA A 100 -4.19 -13.31 -4.97
CA ALA A 100 -3.71 -13.54 -6.33
C ALA A 100 -4.01 -14.97 -6.78
N TRP A 101 -3.65 -15.93 -5.94
CA TRP A 101 -3.88 -17.35 -6.18
C TRP A 101 -5.37 -17.66 -6.32
N ARG A 102 -6.20 -17.11 -5.43
CA ARG A 102 -7.66 -17.29 -5.47
C ARG A 102 -8.29 -16.66 -6.71
N TYR A 103 -7.81 -15.50 -7.14
CA TYR A 103 -8.28 -14.84 -8.36
C TYR A 103 -7.94 -15.66 -9.60
N LEU A 104 -6.71 -16.16 -9.71
CA LEU A 104 -6.29 -17.00 -10.85
C LEU A 104 -7.06 -18.32 -10.93
N THR A 105 -7.38 -18.92 -9.77
CA THR A 105 -8.15 -20.17 -9.71
C THR A 105 -9.64 -19.97 -9.98
N ALA A 106 -10.20 -18.78 -9.72
CA ALA A 106 -11.59 -18.44 -10.04
C ALA A 106 -11.82 -18.07 -11.52
N LEU A 107 -10.75 -17.85 -12.29
CA LEU A 107 -10.79 -17.58 -13.73
C LEU A 107 -10.58 -18.83 -14.60
N ARG A 108 -10.29 -19.99 -13.98
CA ARG A 108 -10.26 -21.31 -14.63
C ARG A 108 -11.62 -21.99 -14.50
#